data_AF-X6N2P3-F1
#
_entry.id   AF-X6N2P3-F1
#
_cell.length_a   1.000
_cell.length_b   1.000
_cell.length_c   1.000
_cell.angle_alpha   90.00
_cell.angle_beta   90.00
_cell.angle_gamma   90.00
#
_symmetry.space_group_name_H-M   'P 1'
#
loop_
_entity.id
_entity.type
_entity.pdbx_description
1 polymer ?
#
loop_
_entity_poly.entity_id
_entity_poly.type
_entity_poly.pdbx_seq_one_letter_code
_entity_poly.pdbx_strand_id
1 'polypeptide(L)'
;MGNQPKKQNADMDTELFEVMASSPIGAQCVVHNYEILTCGPHSHCYSYHTHKNKSKFVCSLPFNVRNDEFSILKRVNKSDPNDITLLYLGKPENEAKYLLQMPYKSVWDSDSDSDNETGLLNYNKWKPVMKEEKQTLETISDDESFIGVRSLIGGSDNHLLFITYCPNNISVLDLNALQYVYQGTLPIDTKIASHCFVLKNWDESSVEKRTTEMLLFCQDSGLAIEYDEISKIPKYRRLRVCPEVRSLIHYAYLCVKDYILFFGGYDGNMHTRKIYRYSIKEDTWIKFDCSMPFPCTSCVALLDSDGTYLYLLGGSTESRHVKTEVKKWLKDQLNENEKQWVVKEKEIRSIEETRMELQKMKQKFDIRNLKAKLLLLFCVQ
;
A
#
# COMPACT_ATOMS: atom_id res chain seq x y z
N MET A 1 -20.91 50.04 -8.31
CA MET A 1 -19.90 49.06 -8.75
C MET A 1 -19.24 48.48 -7.51
N GLY A 2 -19.67 47.31 -7.07
CA GLY A 2 -19.09 46.60 -5.93
C GLY A 2 -19.09 45.12 -6.26
N ASN A 3 -17.95 44.61 -6.71
CA ASN A 3 -17.74 43.19 -6.94
C ASN A 3 -17.72 42.47 -5.60
N GLN A 4 -18.78 41.72 -5.29
CA GLN A 4 -18.70 40.66 -4.29
C GLN A 4 -17.87 39.51 -4.86
N PRO A 5 -16.92 38.94 -4.08
CA PRO A 5 -16.24 37.72 -4.51
C PRO A 5 -17.25 36.56 -4.47
N LYS A 6 -17.35 35.82 -5.58
CA LYS A 6 -18.07 34.54 -5.63
C LYS A 6 -17.48 33.60 -4.58
N LYS A 7 -18.28 33.19 -3.59
CA LYS A 7 -18.03 32.00 -2.78
C LYS A 7 -17.88 30.82 -3.74
N GLN A 8 -16.65 30.35 -3.97
CA GLN A 8 -16.38 29.12 -4.72
C GLN A 8 -16.50 27.91 -3.79
N ASN A 9 -17.39 26.98 -4.15
CA ASN A 9 -17.33 25.51 -4.03
C ASN A 9 -16.72 24.84 -2.77
N ALA A 10 -16.79 25.44 -1.58
CA ALA A 10 -16.39 24.73 -0.36
C ALA A 10 -17.47 23.76 0.18
N ASP A 11 -18.76 23.99 -0.13
CA ASP A 11 -19.88 23.25 0.46
C ASP A 11 -20.17 21.88 -0.19
N MET A 12 -19.75 21.62 -1.44
CA MET A 12 -20.03 20.32 -2.10
C MET A 12 -19.07 19.20 -1.69
N ASP A 13 -17.82 19.51 -1.33
CA ASP A 13 -16.84 18.51 -0.90
C ASP A 13 -17.19 17.89 0.48
N THR A 14 -17.95 18.62 1.30
CA THR A 14 -18.44 18.16 2.62
C THR A 14 -19.52 17.08 2.56
N GLU A 15 -20.24 16.91 1.44
CA GLU A 15 -21.25 15.83 1.30
C GLU A 15 -20.63 14.45 0.94
N LEU A 16 -19.36 14.44 0.50
CA LEU A 16 -18.67 13.22 0.07
C LEU A 16 -18.01 12.45 1.23
N PHE A 17 -17.63 13.17 2.28
CA PHE A 17 -16.88 12.64 3.41
C PHE A 17 -17.59 12.98 4.72
N GLU A 18 -17.80 11.97 5.57
CA GLU A 18 -18.28 12.16 6.93
C GLU A 18 -17.08 12.23 7.89
N VAL A 19 -17.02 13.30 8.68
CA VAL A 19 -15.98 13.49 9.70
C VAL A 19 -16.36 12.77 10.99
N MET A 20 -15.46 11.93 11.48
CA MET A 20 -15.67 11.10 12.67
C MET A 20 -15.09 11.79 13.92
N ALA A 21 -15.76 11.64 15.06
CA ALA A 21 -15.43 12.41 16.26
C ALA A 21 -14.12 12.01 16.96
N SER A 22 -13.57 10.83 16.66
CA SER A 22 -12.29 10.37 17.22
C SER A 22 -11.44 9.70 16.15
N SER A 23 -10.15 10.07 16.13
CA SER A 23 -9.17 9.49 15.22
C SER A 23 -8.26 8.50 15.95
N PRO A 24 -8.22 7.23 15.56
CA PRO A 24 -7.18 6.33 16.03
C PRO A 24 -5.82 6.82 15.50
N ILE A 25 -4.84 6.96 16.40
CA ILE A 25 -3.47 7.34 16.04
C ILE A 25 -2.75 6.08 15.56
N GLY A 26 -2.25 6.08 14.32
CA GLY A 26 -1.45 4.96 13.81
C GLY A 26 -1.00 5.15 12.36
N ALA A 27 0.25 4.77 12.07
CA ALA A 27 0.84 4.84 10.74
C ALA A 27 0.45 3.65 9.84
N GLN A 28 0.09 2.51 10.44
CA GLN A 28 -0.49 1.33 9.77
C GLN A 28 -1.56 0.70 10.67
N CYS A 29 -2.60 0.15 10.06
CA CYS A 29 -3.74 -0.42 10.75
C CYS A 29 -4.41 -1.51 9.92
N VAL A 30 -5.21 -2.35 10.57
CA VAL A 30 -5.93 -3.45 9.94
C VAL A 30 -7.38 -3.45 10.39
N VAL A 31 -8.29 -3.88 9.51
CA VAL A 31 -9.71 -3.96 9.80
C VAL A 31 -10.13 -5.39 10.06
N HIS A 32 -10.90 -5.60 11.13
CA HIS A 32 -11.52 -6.87 11.47
C HIS A 32 -12.94 -6.60 11.97
N ASN A 33 -13.95 -7.11 11.24
CA ASN A 33 -15.36 -6.86 11.53
C ASN A 33 -15.67 -5.36 11.64
N TYR A 34 -16.06 -4.89 12.83
CA TYR A 34 -16.36 -3.48 13.12
C TYR A 34 -15.21 -2.77 13.84
N GLU A 35 -14.01 -3.33 13.79
CA GLU A 35 -12.84 -2.87 14.52
C GLU A 35 -11.73 -2.46 13.57
N ILE A 36 -11.12 -1.31 13.87
CA ILE A 36 -9.86 -0.86 13.28
C ILE A 36 -8.80 -1.06 14.35
N LEU A 37 -7.92 -2.02 14.10
CA LEU A 37 -6.81 -2.35 14.98
C LEU A 37 -5.61 -1.52 14.55
N THR A 38 -5.11 -0.69 15.48
CA THR A 38 -3.90 0.10 15.28
C THR A 38 -2.84 -0.40 16.24
N CYS A 39 -1.59 -0.51 15.78
CA CYS A 39 -0.44 -0.64 16.66
C CYS A 39 0.53 0.48 16.31
N GLY A 40 0.61 1.43 17.23
CA GLY A 40 1.31 2.68 17.02
C GLY A 40 2.76 2.63 17.50
N PRO A 41 3.53 3.66 17.15
CA PRO A 41 4.94 3.79 17.52
C PRO A 41 5.20 4.05 19.00
N HIS A 42 4.19 4.46 19.77
CA HIS A 42 4.25 4.47 21.25
C HIS A 42 4.05 3.07 21.85
N SER A 43 4.29 2.04 21.04
CA SER A 43 4.27 0.64 21.46
C SER A 43 2.93 0.17 21.99
N HIS A 44 1.82 0.88 21.76
CA HIS A 44 0.50 0.51 22.24
C HIS A 44 -0.40 0.15 21.05
N CYS A 45 -1.14 -0.93 21.22
CA CYS A 45 -2.17 -1.39 20.30
C CYS A 45 -3.55 -1.04 20.84
N TYR A 46 -4.40 -0.51 19.97
CA TYR A 46 -5.78 -0.16 20.26
C TYR A 46 -6.72 -0.78 19.24
N SER A 47 -7.93 -1.12 19.71
CA SER A 47 -9.05 -1.44 18.85
C SER A 47 -10.04 -0.28 18.89
N TYR A 48 -10.26 0.36 17.74
CA TYR A 48 -11.29 1.36 17.55
C TYR A 48 -12.53 0.73 16.92
N HIS A 49 -13.67 0.81 17.59
CA HIS A 49 -14.92 0.25 17.08
C HIS A 49 -15.68 1.30 16.25
N THR A 50 -15.92 1.02 14.98
CA THR A 50 -16.47 1.96 14.00
C THR A 50 -17.89 2.43 14.33
N HIS A 51 -18.78 1.52 14.74
CA HIS A 51 -20.14 1.89 15.15
C HIS A 51 -20.23 2.54 16.54
N LYS A 52 -19.42 2.10 17.50
CA LYS A 52 -19.42 2.66 18.86
C LYS A 52 -18.64 3.97 18.96
N ASN A 53 -17.81 4.28 17.96
CA ASN A 53 -16.92 5.44 17.91
C ASN A 53 -16.07 5.59 19.19
N LYS A 54 -15.50 4.47 19.64
CA LYS A 54 -14.70 4.38 20.88
C LYS A 54 -13.51 3.49 20.66
N SER A 55 -12.43 3.77 21.38
CA SER A 55 -11.21 2.96 21.40
C SER A 55 -11.08 2.18 22.70
N LYS A 56 -10.59 0.94 22.63
CA LYS A 56 -10.15 0.13 23.76
C LYS A 56 -8.69 -0.25 23.59
N PHE A 57 -7.96 -0.28 24.69
CA PHE A 57 -6.60 -0.80 24.73
C PHE A 57 -6.62 -2.31 24.47
N VAL A 58 -5.65 -2.81 23.70
CA VAL A 58 -5.47 -4.24 23.42
C VAL A 58 -4.26 -4.76 24.18
N CYS A 59 -3.07 -4.24 23.87
CA CYS A 59 -1.80 -4.64 24.45
C CYS A 59 -0.69 -3.66 24.09
N SER A 60 0.53 -3.93 24.56
CA SER A 60 1.72 -3.19 24.15
C SER A 60 2.71 -4.08 23.38
N LEU A 61 3.40 -3.49 22.40
CA LEU A 61 4.59 -4.05 21.78
C LEU A 61 5.71 -4.16 22.82
N PRO A 62 6.55 -5.19 22.74
CA PRO A 62 7.61 -5.43 23.73
C PRO A 62 8.84 -4.50 23.57
N PHE A 63 8.82 -3.58 22.60
CA PHE A 63 9.90 -2.62 22.31
C PHE A 63 9.32 -1.40 21.58
N ASN A 64 10.14 -0.36 21.43
CA ASN A 64 9.81 0.83 20.63
C ASN A 64 10.31 0.67 19.19
N VAL A 65 9.56 1.23 18.22
CA VAL A 65 9.91 1.21 16.80
C VAL A 65 9.68 2.57 16.20
N ARG A 66 10.52 2.98 15.23
CA ARG A 66 10.30 4.19 14.45
C ARG A 66 9.04 4.06 13.59
N ASN A 67 8.33 5.18 13.39
CA ASN A 67 6.99 5.22 12.80
C ASN A 67 6.87 4.63 11.39
N ASP A 68 8.00 4.49 10.69
CA ASP A 68 8.12 4.17 9.27
C ASP A 68 8.90 2.88 9.00
N GLU A 69 9.32 2.14 10.02
CA GLU A 69 10.14 0.92 9.90
C GLU A 69 9.37 -0.36 10.28
N PHE A 70 8.05 -0.36 10.11
CA PHE A 70 7.24 -1.54 10.37
C PHE A 70 6.07 -1.70 9.41
N SER A 71 5.55 -2.93 9.35
CA SER A 71 4.32 -3.25 8.66
C SER A 71 3.44 -4.20 9.48
N ILE A 72 2.13 -3.93 9.51
CA ILE A 72 1.14 -4.74 10.22
C ILE A 72 0.23 -5.40 9.20
N LEU A 73 0.01 -6.70 9.36
CA LEU A 73 -0.86 -7.49 8.48
C LEU A 73 -1.87 -8.28 9.29
N LYS A 74 -3.00 -8.58 8.65
CA LYS A 74 -4.02 -9.50 9.16
C LYS A 74 -3.95 -10.81 8.38
N ARG A 75 -3.63 -11.91 9.06
CA ARG A 75 -3.76 -13.27 8.53
C ARG A 75 -5.07 -13.88 9.05
N VAL A 76 -5.90 -14.36 8.14
CA VAL A 76 -7.20 -14.96 8.47
C VAL A 76 -7.08 -16.48 8.42
N ASN A 77 -7.62 -17.18 9.42
CA ASN A 77 -7.72 -18.64 9.40
C ASN A 77 -8.74 -19.07 8.33
N LYS A 78 -8.37 -20.05 7.49
CA LYS A 78 -9.26 -20.57 6.44
C LYS A 78 -10.51 -21.24 6.99
N SER A 79 -10.42 -21.86 8.17
CA SER A 79 -11.51 -22.60 8.79
C SER A 79 -12.50 -21.71 9.54
N ASP A 80 -12.04 -20.57 10.06
CA ASP A 80 -12.87 -19.60 10.78
C ASP A 80 -12.42 -18.17 10.46
N PRO A 81 -13.22 -17.38 9.72
CA PRO A 81 -12.85 -16.00 9.37
C PRO A 81 -12.79 -15.05 10.57
N ASN A 82 -13.37 -15.44 11.72
CA ASN A 82 -13.27 -14.67 12.96
C ASN A 82 -11.95 -14.95 13.69
N ASP A 83 -11.31 -16.09 13.43
CA ASP A 83 -9.99 -16.40 13.98
C ASP A 83 -8.91 -15.74 13.12
N ILE A 84 -8.35 -14.65 13.65
CA ILE A 84 -7.33 -13.87 12.97
C ILE A 84 -6.05 -13.80 13.81
N THR A 85 -4.93 -13.81 13.09
CA THR A 85 -3.60 -13.54 13.66
C THR A 85 -3.06 -12.27 13.06
N LEU A 86 -2.70 -11.31 13.90
CA LEU A 86 -1.95 -10.14 13.45
C LEU A 86 -0.49 -10.49 13.31
N LEU A 87 0.12 -10.07 12.21
CA LEU A 87 1.56 -10.15 11.99
C LEU A 87 2.14 -8.75 12.08
N TYR A 88 3.24 -8.63 12.80
CA TYR A 88 4.03 -7.42 12.89
C TYR A 88 5.42 -7.71 12.37
N LEU A 89 5.80 -7.03 11.29
CA LEU A 89 7.14 -7.08 10.72
C LEU A 89 7.82 -5.75 10.96
N GLY A 90 8.95 -5.75 11.66
CA GLY A 90 9.68 -4.51 11.93
C GLY A 90 11.17 -4.71 12.13
N LYS A 91 11.87 -3.58 12.28
CA LYS A 91 13.28 -3.52 12.63
C LYS A 91 13.44 -2.51 13.78
N PRO A 92 13.87 -2.92 14.98
CA PRO A 92 14.16 -1.97 16.05
C PRO A 92 15.49 -1.29 15.75
N GLU A 93 15.76 -0.20 16.45
CA GLU A 93 17.04 0.50 16.33
C GLU A 93 18.19 -0.43 16.77
N ASN A 94 19.18 -0.60 15.89
CA ASN A 94 20.38 -1.45 16.11
C ASN A 94 20.11 -2.94 16.37
N GLU A 95 18.95 -3.45 15.96
CA GLU A 95 18.58 -4.85 16.11
C GLU A 95 18.18 -5.48 14.77
N ALA A 96 18.24 -6.82 14.74
CA ALA A 96 17.80 -7.59 13.59
C ALA A 96 16.29 -7.44 13.36
N LYS A 97 15.86 -7.68 12.12
CA LYS A 97 14.44 -7.71 11.77
C LYS A 97 13.75 -8.86 12.49
N TYR A 98 12.53 -8.61 12.95
CA TYR A 98 11.73 -9.60 13.66
C TYR A 98 10.33 -9.67 13.05
N LEU A 99 9.72 -10.84 13.21
CA LEU A 99 8.32 -11.10 12.92
C LEU A 99 7.64 -11.51 14.22
N LEU A 100 6.67 -10.72 14.65
CA LEU A 100 5.79 -11.08 15.76
C LEU A 100 4.44 -11.52 15.22
N GLN A 101 3.80 -12.41 15.96
CA GLN A 101 2.42 -12.78 15.75
C GLN A 101 1.60 -12.53 17.01
N MET A 102 0.34 -12.21 16.83
CA MET A 102 -0.62 -12.06 17.90
C MET A 102 -1.96 -12.66 17.45
N PRO A 103 -2.32 -13.85 17.95
CA PRO A 103 -3.70 -14.33 17.88
C PRO A 103 -4.59 -13.27 18.52
N TYR A 104 -5.58 -12.79 17.76
CA TYR A 104 -6.39 -11.67 18.19
C TYR A 104 -7.81 -12.14 18.51
N LYS A 105 -8.33 -11.65 19.65
CA LYS A 105 -9.72 -11.79 20.05
C LYS A 105 -10.28 -10.40 20.32
N SER A 106 -11.48 -10.12 19.82
CA SER A 106 -12.13 -8.83 20.01
C SER A 106 -12.17 -8.45 21.49
N VAL A 107 -11.81 -7.20 21.77
CA VAL A 107 -11.96 -6.59 23.11
C VAL A 107 -13.35 -6.00 23.33
N TRP A 108 -14.26 -6.15 22.36
CA TRP A 108 -15.64 -5.64 22.39
C TRP A 108 -16.69 -6.71 22.56
N ASP A 109 -16.36 -7.97 22.30
CA ASP A 109 -17.16 -9.11 22.70
C ASP A 109 -17.20 -9.10 24.24
N SER A 110 -18.40 -8.92 24.80
CA SER A 110 -18.63 -8.77 26.23
C SER A 110 -17.95 -9.88 27.02
N ASP A 111 -17.45 -9.51 28.21
CA ASP A 111 -17.01 -10.40 29.29
C ASP A 111 -18.05 -11.52 29.51
N SER A 112 -17.99 -12.60 28.73
CA SER A 112 -18.74 -13.79 29.07
C SER A 112 -18.04 -14.36 30.29
N ASP A 113 -18.71 -14.26 31.44
CA ASP A 113 -18.42 -14.80 32.76
C ASP A 113 -17.98 -16.28 32.73
N SER A 114 -16.82 -16.53 32.15
CA SER A 114 -16.07 -17.74 32.30
C SER A 114 -14.62 -17.31 32.47
N ASP A 115 -14.28 -16.99 33.72
CA ASP A 115 -12.94 -17.10 34.28
C ASP A 115 -12.44 -18.55 34.15
N ASN A 116 -12.39 -19.07 32.92
CA ASN A 116 -11.45 -20.12 32.59
C ASN A 116 -10.15 -19.39 32.24
N GLU A 117 -9.46 -18.93 33.29
CA GLU A 117 -8.14 -18.29 33.25
C GLU A 117 -7.10 -19.07 32.42
N THR A 118 -7.39 -20.31 32.03
CA THR A 118 -6.52 -21.18 31.24
C THR A 118 -6.63 -20.95 29.72
N GLY A 119 -7.73 -20.41 29.19
CA GLY A 119 -7.98 -20.26 27.74
C GLY A 119 -7.59 -18.89 27.13
N LEU A 120 -7.55 -17.84 27.95
CA LEU A 120 -7.24 -16.46 27.52
C LEU A 120 -5.75 -16.11 27.56
N LEU A 121 -4.88 -16.98 28.10
CA LEU A 121 -3.49 -16.64 28.42
C LEU A 121 -2.65 -16.17 27.21
N ASN A 122 -3.06 -16.52 25.99
CA ASN A 122 -2.27 -16.35 24.78
C ASN A 122 -2.83 -15.37 23.73
N TYR A 123 -4.09 -14.92 23.85
CA TYR A 123 -4.66 -13.95 22.91
C TYR A 123 -4.22 -12.53 23.26
N ASN A 124 -4.25 -11.64 22.26
CA ASN A 124 -3.96 -10.21 22.41
C ASN A 124 -2.58 -9.94 23.02
N LYS A 125 -1.62 -10.84 22.83
CA LYS A 125 -0.23 -10.68 23.24
C LYS A 125 0.69 -10.98 22.08
N TRP A 126 1.65 -10.09 21.85
CA TRP A 126 2.68 -10.30 20.85
C TRP A 126 3.63 -11.41 21.27
N LYS A 127 3.91 -12.31 20.33
CA LYS A 127 4.91 -13.38 20.49
C LYS A 127 5.82 -13.42 19.29
N PRO A 128 7.13 -13.65 19.47
CA PRO A 128 8.00 -13.89 18.34
C PRO A 128 7.58 -15.12 17.56
N VAL A 129 7.73 -15.07 16.24
CA VAL A 129 7.58 -16.23 15.38
C VAL A 129 8.92 -16.97 15.37
N MET A 130 8.99 -18.10 16.09
CA MET A 130 10.24 -18.84 16.33
C MET A 130 10.35 -20.08 15.43
N LYS A 131 11.58 -20.41 15.03
CA LYS A 131 11.95 -21.75 14.55
C LYS A 131 13.06 -22.29 15.45
N GLU A 132 12.82 -23.43 16.12
CA GLU A 132 13.84 -24.17 16.88
C GLU A 132 14.68 -23.27 17.82
N GLU A 133 14.00 -22.50 18.69
CA GLU A 133 14.62 -21.61 19.70
C GLU A 133 15.42 -20.41 19.17
N LYS A 134 15.52 -20.20 17.85
CA LYS A 134 16.04 -18.96 17.25
C LYS A 134 14.92 -18.02 16.84
N GLN A 135 15.02 -16.78 17.31
CA GLN A 135 14.06 -15.69 17.11
C GLN A 135 14.25 -14.93 15.79
N THR A 136 15.46 -15.00 15.23
CA THR A 136 15.90 -14.13 14.15
C THR A 136 15.51 -14.68 12.79
N LEU A 137 14.83 -13.84 12.00
CA LEU A 137 14.82 -13.97 10.55
C LEU A 137 16.24 -13.65 10.05
N GLU A 138 17.17 -14.62 10.19
CA GLU A 138 18.64 -14.49 10.01
C GLU A 138 19.11 -14.03 8.60
N THR A 139 18.27 -13.41 7.76
CA THR A 139 18.55 -13.34 6.31
C THR A 139 18.35 -11.97 5.65
N ILE A 140 18.15 -10.89 6.41
CA ILE A 140 18.26 -9.56 5.78
C ILE A 140 19.35 -8.74 6.45
N SER A 141 20.34 -8.36 5.64
CA SER A 141 21.50 -7.55 6.01
C SER A 141 21.15 -6.41 6.97
N ASP A 142 21.93 -6.29 8.04
CA ASP A 142 21.79 -5.25 9.07
C ASP A 142 21.98 -3.83 8.49
N ASP A 143 22.66 -3.70 7.34
CA ASP A 143 22.96 -2.43 6.68
C ASP A 143 21.79 -1.84 5.86
N GLU A 144 20.70 -2.58 5.65
CA GLU A 144 19.58 -2.10 4.84
C GLU A 144 18.53 -1.36 5.68
N SER A 145 18.18 -0.15 5.23
CA SER A 145 17.10 0.67 5.81
C SER A 145 15.75 -0.02 5.61
N PHE A 146 14.99 -0.19 6.69
CA PHE A 146 13.64 -0.76 6.65
C PHE A 146 12.56 0.32 6.55
N ILE A 147 12.98 1.56 6.26
CA ILE A 147 12.11 2.72 6.11
C ILE A 147 11.14 2.51 4.97
N GLY A 148 9.88 2.82 5.23
CA GLY A 148 8.79 2.76 4.27
C GLY A 148 8.40 1.35 3.87
N VAL A 149 8.73 0.33 4.67
CA VAL A 149 8.39 -1.07 4.38
C VAL A 149 6.88 -1.23 4.12
N ARG A 150 6.57 -1.96 3.06
CA ARG A 150 5.21 -2.44 2.77
C ARG A 150 5.22 -3.95 2.66
N SER A 151 4.16 -4.58 3.13
CA SER A 151 4.03 -6.02 3.03
C SER A 151 2.61 -6.47 2.75
N LEU A 152 2.49 -7.63 2.11
CA LEU A 152 1.23 -8.24 1.67
C LEU A 152 1.27 -9.74 1.93
N ILE A 153 0.14 -10.34 2.30
CA ILE A 153 -0.02 -11.79 2.38
C ILE A 153 -0.66 -12.27 1.08
N GLY A 154 -0.06 -13.24 0.41
CA GLY A 154 -0.60 -13.88 -0.77
C GLY A 154 -0.15 -15.33 -0.90
N GLY A 155 -0.07 -15.81 -2.14
CA GLY A 155 0.10 -17.22 -2.46
C GLY A 155 -1.21 -18.01 -2.36
N SER A 156 -1.24 -19.16 -3.03
CA SER A 156 -2.36 -20.11 -3.14
C SER A 156 -2.97 -20.52 -1.81
N ASP A 157 -2.18 -20.45 -0.73
CA ASP A 157 -2.57 -20.78 0.64
C ASP A 157 -2.49 -19.61 1.63
N ASN A 158 -2.37 -18.36 1.17
CA ASN A 158 -2.10 -17.21 2.06
C ASN A 158 -0.88 -17.46 2.98
N HIS A 159 0.13 -18.14 2.42
CA HIS A 159 1.32 -18.60 3.12
C HIS A 159 2.57 -17.82 2.74
N LEU A 160 2.49 -16.90 1.78
CA LEU A 160 3.62 -16.08 1.35
C LEU A 160 3.45 -14.65 1.84
N LEU A 161 4.49 -14.13 2.48
CA LEU A 161 4.62 -12.74 2.87
C LEU A 161 5.55 -12.03 1.89
N PHE A 162 4.98 -11.17 1.06
CA PHE A 162 5.70 -10.31 0.15
C PHE A 162 6.10 -9.03 0.88
N ILE A 163 7.38 -8.67 0.83
CA ILE A 163 7.94 -7.55 1.58
C ILE A 163 8.72 -6.67 0.60
N THR A 164 8.43 -5.38 0.60
CA THR A 164 9.15 -4.40 -0.22
C THR A 164 9.68 -3.29 0.69
N TYR A 165 10.95 -2.93 0.52
CA TYR A 165 11.63 -2.00 1.41
C TYR A 165 12.81 -1.29 0.73
N CYS A 166 13.23 -0.17 1.31
CA CYS A 166 14.33 0.66 0.80
C CYS A 166 15.65 -0.13 0.66
N PRO A 167 16.50 0.15 -0.34
CA PRO A 167 16.31 1.13 -1.42
C PRO A 167 15.32 0.69 -2.49
N ASN A 168 15.35 -0.54 -2.95
CA ASN A 168 14.47 -1.06 -4.00
C ASN A 168 14.34 -2.59 -3.89
N ASN A 169 14.29 -3.09 -2.67
CA ASN A 169 14.31 -4.52 -2.39
C ASN A 169 12.92 -5.12 -2.38
N ILE A 170 12.85 -6.40 -2.77
CA ILE A 170 11.68 -7.26 -2.64
C ILE A 170 12.12 -8.62 -2.10
N SER A 171 11.42 -9.10 -1.07
CA SER A 171 11.62 -10.42 -0.48
C SER A 171 10.29 -11.15 -0.38
N VAL A 172 10.35 -12.48 -0.49
CA VAL A 172 9.20 -13.37 -0.29
C VAL A 172 9.57 -14.35 0.80
N LEU A 173 8.82 -14.32 1.90
CA LEU A 173 8.96 -15.19 3.05
C LEU A 173 7.82 -16.20 3.06
N ASP A 174 8.14 -17.49 3.16
CA ASP A 174 7.16 -18.52 3.45
C ASP A 174 6.82 -18.49 4.95
N LEU A 175 5.57 -18.18 5.28
CA LEU A 175 5.05 -18.05 6.66
C LEU A 175 4.89 -19.40 7.36
N ASN A 176 4.85 -20.51 6.63
CA ASN A 176 4.77 -21.85 7.20
C ASN A 176 6.18 -22.40 7.48
N ALA A 177 7.11 -22.24 6.53
CA ALA A 177 8.49 -22.68 6.69
C ALA A 177 9.37 -21.71 7.48
N LEU A 178 8.92 -20.44 7.59
CA LEU A 178 9.65 -19.30 8.14
C LEU A 178 11.00 -19.07 7.45
N GLN A 179 11.01 -19.18 6.12
CA GLN A 179 12.20 -19.08 5.29
C GLN A 179 11.96 -18.22 4.06
N TYR A 180 12.96 -17.41 3.71
CA TYR A 180 12.91 -16.66 2.46
C TYR A 180 12.98 -17.62 1.28
N VAL A 181 11.99 -17.54 0.41
CA VAL A 181 11.91 -18.30 -0.83
C VAL A 181 12.39 -17.47 -2.03
N TYR A 182 12.48 -16.15 -1.86
CA TYR A 182 13.05 -15.24 -2.84
C TYR A 182 13.56 -13.95 -2.17
N GLN A 183 14.69 -13.43 -2.65
CA GLN A 183 15.22 -12.10 -2.32
C GLN A 183 15.81 -11.49 -3.59
N GLY A 184 15.51 -10.23 -3.85
CA GLY A 184 16.01 -9.54 -5.04
C GLY A 184 15.70 -8.05 -5.02
N THR A 185 16.00 -7.39 -6.14
CA THR A 185 15.75 -5.97 -6.34
C THR A 185 14.66 -5.76 -7.39
N LEU A 186 13.83 -4.77 -7.16
CA LEU A 186 12.84 -4.27 -8.10
C LEU A 186 13.56 -3.54 -9.24
N PRO A 187 13.14 -3.68 -10.50
CA PRO A 187 13.75 -3.03 -11.66
C PRO A 187 13.33 -1.55 -11.79
N ILE A 188 13.58 -0.80 -10.73
CA ILE A 188 13.26 0.63 -10.56
C ILE A 188 14.54 1.39 -10.22
N ASP A 189 14.64 2.59 -10.78
CA ASP A 189 15.79 3.47 -10.60
C ASP A 189 15.62 4.39 -9.37
N THR A 190 14.42 4.40 -8.80
CA THR A 190 14.01 5.26 -7.68
C THR A 190 13.97 4.46 -6.38
N LYS A 191 14.40 5.09 -5.27
CA LYS A 191 14.27 4.49 -3.93
C LYS A 191 12.80 4.40 -3.53
N ILE A 192 12.36 3.23 -3.05
CA ILE A 192 11.02 3.05 -2.50
C ILE A 192 11.00 3.48 -1.04
N ALA A 193 10.13 4.45 -0.77
CA ALA A 193 9.74 4.83 0.57
C ALA A 193 8.29 5.33 0.50
N SER A 194 7.42 4.81 1.39
CA SER A 194 6.00 5.17 1.42
C SER A 194 5.26 4.95 0.09
N HIS A 195 5.65 3.91 -0.66
CA HIS A 195 5.03 3.52 -1.93
C HIS A 195 3.66 2.87 -1.74
N CYS A 196 2.87 2.86 -2.82
CA CYS A 196 1.73 1.97 -2.98
C CYS A 196 2.23 0.55 -3.24
N PHE A 197 1.72 -0.42 -2.49
CA PHE A 197 1.94 -1.84 -2.76
C PHE A 197 0.64 -2.59 -2.47
N VAL A 198 0.05 -3.17 -3.50
CA VAL A 198 -1.27 -3.82 -3.40
C VAL A 198 -1.28 -5.15 -4.15
N LEU A 199 -2.11 -6.08 -3.68
CA LEU A 199 -2.47 -7.25 -4.48
C LEU A 199 -3.41 -6.81 -5.61
N LYS A 200 -3.19 -7.35 -6.81
CA LYS A 200 -4.22 -7.34 -7.85
C LYS A 200 -5.23 -8.40 -7.46
N ASN A 201 -6.52 -8.07 -7.53
CA ASN A 201 -7.57 -8.95 -7.03
C ASN A 201 -7.47 -10.35 -7.61
N TRP A 202 -7.72 -11.29 -6.71
CA TRP A 202 -7.70 -12.73 -6.90
C TRP A 202 -8.80 -13.15 -7.87
N ASP A 203 -8.42 -13.59 -9.07
CA ASP A 203 -9.31 -14.30 -9.98
C ASP A 203 -9.17 -15.81 -9.75
N GLU A 204 -10.22 -16.59 -10.03
CA GLU A 204 -10.20 -18.06 -9.89
C GLU A 204 -9.06 -18.67 -10.72
N SER A 205 -8.73 -18.04 -11.85
CA SER A 205 -7.63 -18.43 -12.73
C SER A 205 -6.23 -18.32 -12.10
N SER A 206 -6.06 -17.51 -11.04
CA SER A 206 -4.79 -17.34 -10.32
C SER A 206 -4.49 -18.51 -9.38
N VAL A 207 -5.53 -19.19 -8.85
CA VAL A 207 -5.39 -20.35 -7.96
C VAL A 207 -4.78 -21.53 -8.71
N GLU A 208 -5.32 -21.83 -9.88
CA GLU A 208 -4.84 -22.94 -10.73
C GLU A 208 -3.38 -22.72 -11.15
N LYS A 209 -3.03 -21.47 -11.42
CA LYS A 209 -1.67 -21.08 -11.86
C LYS A 209 -0.68 -20.94 -10.71
N ARG A 210 -1.13 -20.91 -9.45
CA ARG A 210 -0.29 -20.61 -8.27
C ARG A 210 0.54 -19.34 -8.47
N THR A 211 -0.12 -18.31 -9.00
CA THR A 211 0.48 -17.01 -9.26
C THR A 211 -0.14 -15.94 -8.37
N THR A 212 0.71 -15.10 -7.78
CA THR A 212 0.29 -13.89 -7.07
C THR A 212 0.65 -12.67 -7.91
N GLU A 213 -0.35 -11.88 -8.27
CA GLU A 213 -0.15 -10.62 -8.97
C GLU A 213 -0.20 -9.44 -7.99
N MET A 214 0.77 -8.54 -8.09
CA MET A 214 0.90 -7.35 -7.25
C MET A 214 1.16 -6.13 -8.11
N LEU A 215 0.79 -4.96 -7.60
CA LEU A 215 1.06 -3.68 -8.22
C LEU A 215 1.81 -2.79 -7.24
N LEU A 216 2.82 -2.10 -7.76
CA LEU A 216 3.63 -1.15 -7.01
C LEU A 216 3.67 0.19 -7.75
N PHE A 217 3.43 1.28 -7.03
CA PHE A 217 3.59 2.64 -7.54
C PHE A 217 4.43 3.45 -6.55
N CYS A 218 5.49 4.10 -7.04
CA CYS A 218 6.36 4.96 -6.28
C CYS A 218 6.97 6.02 -7.20
N GLN A 219 6.61 7.28 -7.01
CA GLN A 219 7.06 8.39 -7.86
C GLN A 219 6.84 8.07 -9.36
N ASP A 220 7.90 8.09 -10.17
CA ASP A 220 7.88 7.78 -11.60
C ASP A 220 7.82 6.28 -11.93
N SER A 221 7.93 5.43 -10.92
CA SER A 221 8.05 3.98 -11.07
C SER A 221 6.72 3.28 -10.78
N GLY A 222 6.11 2.72 -11.83
CA GLY A 222 4.99 1.78 -11.72
C GLY A 222 5.42 0.38 -12.14
N LEU A 223 5.03 -0.65 -11.38
CA LEU A 223 5.33 -2.05 -11.67
C LEU A 223 4.10 -2.93 -11.46
N ALA A 224 3.83 -3.81 -12.42
CA ALA A 224 3.09 -5.04 -12.20
C ALA A 224 4.10 -6.17 -11.96
N ILE A 225 3.87 -6.93 -10.88
CA ILE A 225 4.73 -8.00 -10.41
C ILE A 225 3.91 -9.29 -10.41
N GLU A 226 4.35 -10.29 -11.16
CA GLU A 226 3.75 -11.63 -11.16
C GLU A 226 4.73 -12.57 -10.47
N TYR A 227 4.35 -13.13 -9.33
CA TYR A 227 5.14 -14.12 -8.62
C TYR A 227 4.52 -15.51 -8.81
N ASP A 228 5.29 -16.43 -9.38
CA ASP A 228 4.90 -17.82 -9.60
C ASP A 228 5.54 -18.71 -8.53
N GLU A 229 4.72 -19.46 -7.80
CA GLU A 229 5.16 -20.26 -6.64
C GLU A 229 6.06 -21.44 -7.01
N ILE A 230 5.99 -21.90 -8.28
CA ILE A 230 6.75 -23.05 -8.76
C ILE A 230 8.17 -22.62 -9.11
N SER A 231 8.28 -21.60 -9.97
CA SER A 231 9.55 -21.03 -10.41
C SER A 231 10.22 -20.17 -9.34
N LYS A 232 9.44 -19.62 -8.39
CA LYS A 232 9.88 -18.70 -7.32
C LYS A 232 10.54 -17.43 -7.82
N ILE A 233 10.36 -17.09 -9.10
CA ILE A 233 10.98 -15.93 -9.74
C ILE A 233 9.87 -14.93 -10.11
N PRO A 234 9.95 -13.68 -9.62
CA PRO A 234 9.02 -12.63 -10.03
C PRO A 234 9.30 -12.17 -11.45
N LYS A 235 8.23 -11.95 -12.22
CA LYS A 235 8.26 -11.26 -13.51
C LYS A 235 7.75 -9.83 -13.32
N TYR A 236 8.33 -8.91 -14.09
CA TYR A 236 8.05 -7.49 -13.97
C TYR A 236 7.55 -6.90 -15.28
N ARG A 237 6.49 -6.10 -15.20
CA ARG A 237 6.02 -5.25 -16.29
C ARG A 237 5.94 -3.81 -15.80
N ARG A 238 6.57 -2.87 -16.51
CA ARG A 238 6.48 -1.45 -16.18
C ARG A 238 5.07 -0.93 -16.45
N LEU A 239 4.57 -0.13 -15.51
CA LEU A 239 3.31 0.60 -15.60
C LEU A 239 3.59 2.10 -15.64
N ARG A 240 2.77 2.82 -16.39
CA ARG A 240 2.88 4.28 -16.48
C ARG A 240 2.21 4.92 -15.28
N VAL A 241 2.93 5.79 -14.58
CA VAL A 241 2.36 6.70 -13.58
C VAL A 241 2.02 8.01 -14.26
N CYS A 242 0.85 8.61 -14.00
CA CYS A 242 0.51 9.92 -14.59
C CYS A 242 1.35 11.03 -13.95
N PRO A 243 1.70 12.11 -14.68
CA PRO A 243 2.64 13.13 -14.19
C PRO A 243 2.24 13.78 -12.86
N GLU A 244 0.94 14.02 -12.63
CA GLU A 244 0.46 14.62 -11.37
C GLU A 244 0.65 13.71 -10.15
N VAL A 245 0.76 12.38 -10.33
CA VAL A 245 1.02 11.42 -9.25
C VAL A 245 2.51 11.15 -9.08
N ARG A 246 3.33 11.29 -10.13
CA ARG A 246 4.79 11.06 -10.06
C ARG A 246 5.51 11.92 -9.03
N SER A 247 5.02 13.13 -8.80
CA SER A 247 5.60 14.05 -7.83
C SER A 247 5.15 13.79 -6.39
N LEU A 248 4.16 12.92 -6.18
CA LEU A 248 3.57 12.71 -4.86
C LEU A 248 4.31 11.65 -4.05
N ILE A 249 4.55 11.97 -2.79
CA ILE A 249 5.02 11.03 -1.75
C ILE A 249 4.04 11.02 -0.58
N HIS A 250 4.09 9.96 0.25
CA HIS A 250 3.26 9.83 1.47
C HIS A 250 1.74 9.96 1.26
N TYR A 251 1.23 9.62 0.07
CA TYR A 251 -0.20 9.52 -0.17
C TYR A 251 -0.80 8.27 0.52
N ALA A 252 -2.09 8.34 0.87
CA ALA A 252 -2.83 7.12 1.23
C ALA A 252 -3.25 6.40 -0.06
N TYR A 253 -3.38 5.08 0.01
CA TYR A 253 -3.85 4.30 -1.13
C TYR A 253 -4.72 3.14 -0.67
N LEU A 254 -5.62 2.71 -1.55
CA LEU A 254 -6.47 1.55 -1.33
C LEU A 254 -6.79 0.87 -2.66
N CYS A 255 -6.62 -0.44 -2.73
CA CYS A 255 -7.12 -1.26 -3.83
C CYS A 255 -8.57 -1.69 -3.52
N VAL A 256 -9.49 -1.46 -4.46
CA VAL A 256 -10.87 -1.94 -4.38
C VAL A 256 -11.37 -2.32 -5.77
N LYS A 257 -11.82 -3.57 -5.93
CA LYS A 257 -12.10 -4.16 -7.26
C LYS A 257 -10.89 -3.95 -8.20
N ASP A 258 -11.13 -3.55 -9.44
CA ASP A 258 -10.08 -3.32 -10.44
C ASP A 258 -9.48 -1.90 -10.37
N TYR A 259 -9.62 -1.21 -9.23
CA TYR A 259 -9.17 0.16 -9.08
C TYR A 259 -8.25 0.33 -7.88
N ILE A 260 -7.28 1.23 -8.03
CA ILE A 260 -6.48 1.75 -6.91
C ILE A 260 -6.83 3.22 -6.74
N LEU A 261 -7.29 3.58 -5.55
CA LEU A 261 -7.54 4.95 -5.14
C LEU A 261 -6.30 5.51 -4.45
N PHE A 262 -5.95 6.76 -4.75
CA PHE A 262 -4.84 7.50 -4.16
C PHE A 262 -5.38 8.80 -3.57
N PHE A 263 -5.07 9.07 -2.31
CA PHE A 263 -5.59 10.22 -1.57
C PHE A 263 -4.45 11.09 -1.02
N GLY A 264 -4.49 12.38 -1.35
CA GLY A 264 -3.55 13.36 -0.82
C GLY A 264 -2.10 13.10 -1.27
N GLY A 265 -1.16 13.25 -0.34
CA GLY A 265 0.28 13.23 -0.57
C GLY A 265 0.95 14.60 -0.43
N TYR A 266 2.26 14.61 -0.60
CA TYR A 266 3.13 15.79 -0.60
C TYR A 266 3.84 15.88 -1.94
N ASP A 267 3.81 17.05 -2.59
CA ASP A 267 4.41 17.24 -3.93
C ASP A 267 5.82 17.86 -3.90
N GLY A 268 6.42 18.00 -2.72
CA GLY A 268 7.69 18.72 -2.53
C GLY A 268 7.51 20.15 -2.03
N ASN A 269 6.30 20.72 -2.16
CA ASN A 269 5.98 22.08 -1.73
C ASN A 269 4.75 22.13 -0.80
N MET A 270 3.68 21.44 -1.15
CA MET A 270 2.40 21.50 -0.42
C MET A 270 1.80 20.12 -0.19
N HIS A 271 1.07 20.00 0.93
CA HIS A 271 0.18 18.87 1.18
C HIS A 271 -1.05 19.01 0.28
N THR A 272 -1.39 17.96 -0.46
CA THR A 272 -2.49 17.97 -1.43
C THR A 272 -3.76 17.32 -0.86
N ARG A 273 -4.91 17.77 -1.39
CA ARG A 273 -6.25 17.19 -1.16
C ARG A 273 -6.75 16.37 -2.35
N LYS A 274 -5.95 16.25 -3.40
CA LYS A 274 -6.35 15.64 -4.66
C LYS A 274 -6.57 14.14 -4.49
N ILE A 275 -7.48 13.60 -5.29
CA ILE A 275 -7.81 12.18 -5.31
C ILE A 275 -7.65 11.67 -6.73
N TYR A 276 -6.95 10.55 -6.87
CA TYR A 276 -6.74 9.89 -8.15
C TYR A 276 -7.25 8.46 -8.08
N ARG A 277 -7.63 7.92 -9.24
CA ARG A 277 -7.95 6.51 -9.40
C ARG A 277 -7.20 5.96 -10.58
N TYR A 278 -6.54 4.84 -10.38
CA TYR A 278 -5.95 4.02 -11.43
C TYR A 278 -6.87 2.83 -11.71
N SER A 279 -7.21 2.60 -12.98
CA SER A 279 -7.89 1.39 -13.44
C SER A 279 -6.86 0.34 -13.84
N ILE A 280 -6.86 -0.78 -13.13
CA ILE A 280 -5.92 -1.89 -13.33
C ILE A 280 -6.17 -2.58 -14.68
N LYS A 281 -7.44 -2.78 -15.04
CA LYS A 281 -7.84 -3.43 -16.30
C LYS A 281 -7.52 -2.56 -17.51
N GLU A 282 -7.85 -1.28 -17.42
CA GLU A 282 -7.74 -0.35 -18.56
C GLU A 282 -6.35 0.32 -18.64
N ASP A 283 -5.49 0.17 -17.62
CA ASP A 283 -4.23 0.90 -17.51
C ASP A 283 -4.40 2.42 -17.73
N THR A 284 -5.40 2.99 -17.05
CA THR A 284 -5.75 4.41 -17.17
C THR A 284 -5.86 5.09 -15.81
N TRP A 285 -5.53 6.38 -15.79
CA TRP A 285 -5.67 7.23 -14.64
C TRP A 285 -6.86 8.16 -14.82
N ILE A 286 -7.49 8.51 -13.71
CA ILE A 286 -8.39 9.65 -13.60
C ILE A 286 -8.02 10.47 -12.37
N LYS A 287 -8.30 11.77 -12.43
CA LYS A 287 -8.33 12.66 -11.28
C LYS A 287 -9.77 13.04 -11.01
N PHE A 288 -10.21 12.91 -9.77
CA PHE A 288 -11.54 13.37 -9.39
C PHE A 288 -11.56 14.89 -9.26
N ASP A 289 -12.69 15.50 -9.64
CA ASP A 289 -12.90 16.94 -9.50
C ASP A 289 -13.08 17.37 -8.03
N CYS A 290 -13.66 16.48 -7.22
CA CYS A 290 -13.79 16.68 -5.79
C CYS A 290 -12.44 16.53 -5.07
N SER A 291 -12.36 17.14 -3.89
CA SER A 291 -11.17 17.09 -3.06
C SER A 291 -11.45 16.54 -1.67
N MET A 292 -10.40 16.01 -1.03
CA MET A 292 -10.44 15.65 0.38
C MET A 292 -10.80 16.89 1.22
N PRO A 293 -11.53 16.73 2.33
CA PRO A 293 -11.88 17.86 3.20
C PRO A 293 -10.66 18.49 3.90
N PHE A 294 -9.51 17.80 3.89
CA PHE A 294 -8.24 18.27 4.45
C PHE A 294 -7.06 17.71 3.66
N PRO A 295 -5.92 18.43 3.61
CA PRO A 295 -4.68 17.87 3.08
C PRO A 295 -4.22 16.69 3.93
N CYS A 296 -3.87 15.58 3.29
CA CYS A 296 -3.55 14.33 3.98
C CYS A 296 -2.20 13.80 3.52
N THR A 297 -1.26 13.68 4.44
CA THR A 297 0.05 13.02 4.23
C THR A 297 0.29 12.02 5.34
N SER A 298 0.87 10.87 4.98
CA SER A 298 1.09 9.74 5.90
C SER A 298 -0.22 9.25 6.51
N CYS A 299 -1.30 9.30 5.72
CA CYS A 299 -2.60 8.78 6.07
C CYS A 299 -2.73 7.32 5.64
N VAL A 300 -3.63 6.59 6.29
CA VAL A 300 -3.97 5.21 5.93
C VAL A 300 -5.38 5.18 5.38
N ALA A 301 -5.56 4.47 4.26
CA ALA A 301 -6.88 4.18 3.70
C ALA A 301 -7.23 2.71 3.94
N LEU A 302 -8.45 2.44 4.39
CA LEU A 302 -8.94 1.11 4.72
C LEU A 302 -10.37 0.91 4.22
N LEU A 303 -10.76 -0.32 3.97
CA LEU A 303 -12.16 -0.72 3.78
C LEU A 303 -12.73 -1.29 5.08
N ASP A 304 -14.02 -1.09 5.32
CA ASP A 304 -14.75 -1.96 6.26
C ASP A 304 -14.75 -3.42 5.80
N SER A 305 -15.20 -4.28 6.71
CA SER A 305 -15.34 -5.71 6.49
C SER A 305 -16.28 -6.07 5.34
N ASP A 306 -17.32 -5.29 5.07
CA ASP A 306 -18.29 -5.54 3.99
C ASP A 306 -17.98 -4.77 2.69
N GLY A 307 -16.98 -3.88 2.69
CA GLY A 307 -16.57 -3.08 1.54
C GLY A 307 -17.52 -1.94 1.19
N THR A 308 -18.44 -1.57 2.08
CA THR A 308 -19.38 -0.46 1.88
C THR A 308 -18.72 0.90 2.06
N TYR A 309 -17.89 1.04 3.10
CA TYR A 309 -17.24 2.29 3.48
C TYR A 309 -15.73 2.18 3.43
N LEU A 310 -15.12 3.28 2.98
CA LEU A 310 -13.71 3.53 3.03
C LEU A 310 -13.42 4.51 4.16
N TYR A 311 -12.46 4.18 5.00
CA TYR A 311 -11.95 5.02 6.09
C TYR A 311 -10.58 5.60 5.72
N LEU A 312 -10.39 6.88 5.99
CA LEU A 312 -9.10 7.55 5.93
C LEU A 312 -8.74 8.05 7.32
N LEU A 313 -7.57 7.61 7.79
CA LEU A 313 -7.11 7.81 9.16
C LEU A 313 -5.73 8.48 9.18
N GLY A 314 -5.50 9.30 10.20
CA GLY A 314 -4.20 9.90 10.48
C GLY A 314 -4.00 11.24 9.78
N GLY A 315 -2.76 11.53 9.40
CA GLY A 315 -2.32 12.84 8.90
C GLY A 315 -1.23 13.45 9.77
N SER A 316 -0.17 13.96 9.13
CA SER A 316 0.98 14.55 9.83
C SER A 316 0.74 15.96 10.37
N THR A 317 -0.28 16.67 9.88
CA THR A 317 -0.63 18.03 10.31
C THR A 317 -1.69 18.01 11.42
N GLU A 318 -2.78 17.29 11.17
CA GLU A 318 -3.84 17.02 12.14
C GLU A 318 -4.34 15.58 11.92
N SER A 319 -4.35 14.77 12.98
CA SER A 319 -4.91 13.42 12.91
C SER A 319 -6.42 13.52 12.72
N ARG A 320 -6.90 13.14 11.55
CA ARG A 320 -8.32 13.17 11.19
C ARG A 320 -8.79 11.78 10.82
N HIS A 321 -10.07 11.55 11.04
CA HIS A 321 -10.75 10.34 10.67
C HIS A 321 -11.97 10.72 9.86
N VAL A 322 -11.98 10.33 8.58
CA VAL A 322 -13.14 10.48 7.71
C VAL A 322 -13.53 9.16 7.09
N LYS A 323 -14.81 9.02 6.78
CA LYS A 323 -15.34 7.89 6.02
C LYS A 323 -16.13 8.36 4.80
N THR A 324 -16.20 7.50 3.79
CA THR A 324 -16.93 7.76 2.55
C THR A 324 -17.44 6.45 1.96
N GLU A 325 -18.56 6.47 1.23
CA GLU A 325 -19.11 5.27 0.59
C GLU A 325 -18.27 4.88 -0.64
N VAL A 326 -17.86 3.62 -0.70
CA VAL A 326 -16.98 3.08 -1.77
C VAL A 326 -17.60 3.23 -3.16
N LYS A 327 -18.92 3.01 -3.30
CA LYS A 327 -19.65 3.09 -4.57
C LYS A 327 -19.47 4.45 -5.28
N LYS A 328 -19.25 5.54 -4.53
CA LYS A 328 -19.04 6.89 -5.10
C LYS A 328 -17.74 6.96 -5.92
N TRP A 329 -16.75 6.17 -5.54
CA TRP A 329 -15.41 6.12 -6.16
C TRP A 329 -15.31 5.07 -7.27
N LEU A 330 -16.30 4.18 -7.38
CA LEU A 330 -16.38 3.13 -8.39
C LEU A 330 -17.28 3.49 -9.58
N LYS A 331 -17.83 4.70 -9.61
CA LYS A 331 -18.66 5.16 -10.73
C LYS A 331 -17.86 5.23 -12.03
N ASP A 332 -18.48 4.81 -13.13
CA ASP A 332 -17.97 5.02 -14.49
C ASP A 332 -18.41 6.38 -15.05
N GLN A 333 -19.50 6.93 -14.53
CA GLN A 333 -20.01 8.23 -14.94
C GLN A 333 -19.13 9.35 -14.36
N LEU A 334 -18.28 9.89 -15.23
CA LEU A 334 -17.45 11.06 -14.96
C LEU A 334 -18.23 12.36 -15.22
N ASN A 335 -17.95 13.39 -14.42
CA ASN A 335 -18.42 14.74 -14.69
C ASN A 335 -17.61 15.39 -15.83
N GLU A 336 -18.00 16.59 -16.26
CA GLU A 336 -17.36 17.26 -17.40
C GLU A 336 -15.88 17.58 -17.15
N ASN A 337 -15.52 18.03 -15.95
CA ASN A 337 -14.14 18.34 -15.57
C ASN A 337 -13.26 17.08 -15.55
N GLU A 338 -13.79 15.97 -15.02
CA GLU A 338 -13.14 14.65 -14.99
C GLU A 338 -12.92 14.11 -16.41
N LYS A 339 -13.92 14.24 -17.30
CA LYS A 339 -13.79 13.86 -18.72
C LYS A 339 -12.71 14.67 -19.42
N GLN A 340 -12.71 15.99 -19.24
CA GLN A 340 -11.69 16.86 -19.82
C GLN A 340 -10.28 16.49 -19.33
N TRP A 341 -10.14 16.17 -18.04
CA TRP A 341 -8.87 15.70 -17.50
C TRP A 341 -8.40 14.40 -18.18
N VAL A 342 -9.30 13.43 -18.37
CA VAL A 342 -8.98 12.16 -19.07
C VAL A 342 -8.52 12.39 -20.50
N VAL A 343 -9.16 13.31 -21.24
CA VAL A 343 -8.75 13.65 -22.61
C VAL A 343 -7.33 14.22 -22.60
N LYS A 344 -7.06 15.21 -21.73
CA LYS A 344 -5.73 15.81 -21.59
C LYS A 344 -4.67 14.79 -21.20
N GLU A 345 -5.00 13.87 -20.29
CA GLU A 345 -4.07 12.82 -19.86
C GLU A 345 -3.74 11.84 -20.99
N LYS A 346 -4.71 11.53 -21.87
CA LYS A 346 -4.46 10.71 -23.08
C LYS A 346 -3.52 11.41 -24.06
N GLU A 347 -3.68 12.72 -24.26
CA GLU A 347 -2.76 13.51 -25.10
C GLU A 347 -1.34 13.50 -24.52
N ILE A 348 -1.20 13.73 -23.22
CA ILE A 348 0.09 13.67 -22.52
C ILE A 348 0.73 12.29 -22.68
N ARG A 349 -0.04 11.20 -22.50
CA ARG A 349 0.44 9.83 -22.71
C ARG A 349 0.97 9.64 -24.12
N SER A 350 0.23 10.08 -25.14
CA SER A 350 0.64 9.96 -26.55
C SER A 350 1.93 10.73 -26.85
N ILE A 351 2.10 11.93 -26.27
CA ILE A 351 3.33 12.71 -26.38
C ILE A 351 4.51 11.99 -25.73
N GLU A 352 4.33 11.42 -24.53
CA GLU A 352 5.36 10.66 -23.82
C GLU A 352 5.78 9.41 -24.60
N GLU A 353 4.82 8.67 -25.14
CA GLU A 353 5.06 7.49 -25.97
C GLU A 353 5.85 7.85 -27.24
N THR A 354 5.43 8.90 -27.95
CA THR A 354 6.14 9.42 -29.13
C THR A 354 7.57 9.83 -28.77
N ARG A 355 7.77 10.49 -27.63
CA ARG A 355 9.11 10.88 -27.15
C ARG A 355 9.99 9.67 -26.86
N MET A 356 9.45 8.62 -26.24
CA MET A 356 10.18 7.38 -25.97
C MET A 356 10.58 6.68 -27.26
N GLU A 357 9.71 6.63 -28.27
CA GLU A 357 10.03 6.06 -29.58
C GLU A 357 11.14 6.84 -30.29
N LEU A 358 11.05 8.17 -30.31
CA LEU A 358 12.09 9.04 -30.87
C LEU A 358 13.44 8.85 -30.17
N GLN A 359 13.47 8.66 -28.85
CA GLN A 359 14.69 8.36 -28.11
C GLN A 359 15.27 6.98 -28.48
N LYS A 360 14.43 5.95 -28.60
CA LYS A 360 14.87 4.62 -29.05
C LYS A 360 15.43 4.67 -30.47
N MET A 361 14.81 5.45 -31.37
CA MET A 361 15.34 5.65 -32.72
C MET A 361 16.71 6.32 -32.67
N LYS A 362 16.88 7.42 -31.90
CA LYS A 362 18.19 8.08 -31.75
C LYS A 362 19.27 7.13 -31.21
N GLN A 363 18.95 6.27 -30.26
CA GLN A 363 19.90 5.27 -29.74
C GLN A 363 20.28 4.21 -30.79
N LYS A 364 19.32 3.78 -31.62
CA LYS A 364 19.61 2.88 -32.76
C LYS A 364 20.45 3.57 -33.84
N PHE A 365 20.25 4.88 -34.03
CA PHE A 365 21.07 5.75 -34.87
C PHE A 365 22.35 6.23 -34.16
N ASP A 366 23.04 5.35 -33.42
CA ASP A 366 24.36 5.69 -32.89
C ASP A 366 25.38 5.78 -34.03
N ILE A 367 25.81 7.01 -34.35
CA ILE A 367 26.82 7.33 -35.36
C ILE A 367 28.15 6.59 -35.11
N ARG A 368 28.42 6.13 -33.88
CA ARG A 368 29.58 5.27 -33.57
C ARG A 368 29.51 3.91 -34.27
N ASN A 369 28.32 3.34 -34.45
CA ASN A 369 28.11 2.10 -35.21
C ASN A 369 28.28 2.31 -36.73
N LEU A 370 28.08 3.54 -37.22
CA LEU A 370 28.39 3.91 -38.60
C LEU A 370 29.90 3.98 -38.83
N LYS A 371 30.69 4.53 -37.89
CA LYS A 371 32.16 4.54 -38.00
C LYS A 371 32.76 3.13 -38.00
N ALA A 372 32.25 2.21 -37.18
CA ALA A 372 32.70 0.82 -37.16
C ALA A 372 32.38 0.06 -38.45
N LYS A 373 31.18 0.27 -39.03
CA LYS A 373 30.82 -0.31 -40.34
C LYS A 373 31.57 0.33 -41.51
N LEU A 374 31.86 1.63 -41.47
CA LEU A 374 32.69 2.30 -42.48
C LEU A 374 34.14 1.78 -42.44
N LEU A 375 34.73 1.62 -41.24
CA LEU A 375 36.09 1.07 -41.08
C LEU A 375 36.18 -0.38 -41.60
N LEU A 376 35.16 -1.21 -41.39
CA LEU A 376 35.11 -2.56 -41.99
C LEU A 376 34.97 -2.55 -43.52
N LEU A 377 34.34 -1.52 -44.10
CA LEU A 377 34.26 -1.33 -45.55
C LEU A 377 35.57 -0.79 -46.16
N PHE A 378 36.38 -0.05 -45.40
CA PHE A 378 37.68 0.49 -45.83
C PHE A 378 38.89 -0.40 -45.49
N CYS A 379 38.70 -1.52 -44.78
CA CYS A 379 39.75 -2.52 -44.55
C CYS A 379 39.68 -3.74 -45.49
N VAL A 380 38.75 -3.76 -46.46
CA VAL A 380 38.60 -4.83 -47.48
C VAL A 380 38.84 -4.28 -48.90
N GLN A 381 39.65 -3.22 -49.04
CA GLN A 381 40.16 -2.78 -50.35
C GLN A 381 41.68 -2.78 -50.37
#